data_AF-P82410-F1
#
_entry.id   AF-P82410-F1
#
_cell.length_a   1.000
_cell.length_b   1.000
_cell.length_c   1.000
_cell.angle_alpha   90.00
_cell.angle_beta   90.00
_cell.angle_gamma   90.00
#
_symmetry.space_group_name_H-M   'P 1'
#
loop_
_entity.id
_entity.type
_entity.pdbx_description
1 polymer ?
#
loop_
_entity_poly.entity_id
_entity_poly.type
_entity_poly.pdbx_seq_one_letter_code
_entity_poly.pdbx_strand_id
1 'polypeptide(L)' 'QRACPRILKKCRRDSDCPGECICKENGYCG' A
#
# COMPACT_ATOMS: atom_id res chain seq x y z
N GLN A 1 -10.56 9.70 8.01
CA GLN A 1 -10.17 9.61 6.59
C GLN A 1 -9.05 8.59 6.48
N ARG A 2 -9.36 7.29 6.34
CA ARG A 2 -8.33 6.27 6.10
C ARG A 2 -8.32 5.95 4.60
N ALA A 3 -8.01 6.95 3.79
CA ALA A 3 -7.71 6.69 2.38
C ALA A 3 -6.25 6.26 2.30
N CYS A 4 -5.92 5.39 1.35
CA CYS A 4 -4.53 5.04 1.07
C CYS A 4 -3.76 6.34 0.74
N PRO A 5 -2.77 6.75 1.55
CA PRO A 5 -1.97 7.93 1.23
C PRO A 5 -1.25 7.69 -0.10
N ARG A 6 -1.13 8.73 -0.93
CA ARG A 6 -0.26 8.65 -2.12
C ARG A 6 1.18 8.49 -1.67
N ILE A 7 1.66 7.25 -1.64
CA ILE A 7 3.01 6.89 -1.22
C ILE A 7 3.60 5.91 -2.23
N LEU A 8 4.89 6.06 -2.53
CA LEU A 8 5.64 5.09 -3.30
C LEU A 8 6.36 4.14 -2.34
N LYS A 9 5.63 3.20 -1.74
CA LYS A 9 6.18 2.20 -0.81
C LYS A 9 6.14 0.82 -1.42
N LYS A 10 7.28 0.11 -1.44
CA LYS A 10 7.33 -1.30 -1.86
C LYS A 10 6.68 -2.23 -0.84
N CYS A 11 6.07 -3.29 -1.31
CA CYS A 11 5.39 -4.29 -0.49
C CYS A 11 5.50 -5.70 -1.11
N ARG A 12 5.22 -6.72 -0.30
CA ARG A 12 5.00 -8.10 -0.74
C ARG A 12 3.62 -8.62 -0.37
N ARG A 13 3.00 -8.01 0.63
CA ARG A 13 1.66 -8.31 1.14
C ARG A 13 1.02 -7.04 1.69
N ASP A 14 -0.30 -7.05 1.83
CA ASP A 14 -1.08 -5.87 2.22
C ASP A 14 -0.67 -5.30 3.59
N SER A 15 -0.25 -6.14 4.53
CA SER A 15 0.20 -5.69 5.86
C SER A 15 1.53 -4.92 5.85
N ASP A 16 2.26 -4.91 4.73
CA ASP A 16 3.41 -4.01 4.57
C ASP A 16 2.97 -2.56 4.31
N CYS A 17 1.71 -2.34 3.93
CA CYS A 17 1.18 -1.06 3.50
C CYS A 17 0.51 -0.27 4.64
N PRO A 18 0.66 1.07 4.67
CA PRO A 18 0.06 1.89 5.71
C PRO A 18 -1.42 2.15 5.44
N GLY A 19 -2.20 2.29 6.52
CA GLY A 19 -3.62 2.59 6.40
C GLY A 19 -4.39 1.45 5.76
N GLU A 20 -5.27 1.77 4.81
CA GLU A 20 -6.08 0.80 4.06
C GLU A 20 -5.48 0.52 2.66
N CYS A 21 -4.21 0.87 2.44
CA CYS A 21 -3.52 0.53 1.19
C CYS A 21 -3.36 -1.00 1.08
N ILE A 22 -3.49 -1.52 -0.14
CA ILE A 22 -3.18 -2.92 -0.44
C ILE A 22 -1.92 -3.01 -1.29
N CYS A 23 -1.27 -4.15 -1.26
CA CYS A 23 -0.11 -4.41 -2.08
C CYS A 23 -0.57 -4.75 -3.50
N LYS A 24 -0.34 -3.84 -4.44
CA LYS A 24 -0.69 -4.06 -5.85
C LYS A 24 0.31 -5.03 -6.48
N GLU A 25 -0.08 -5.63 -7.61
CA GLU A 25 0.76 -6.58 -8.36
C GLU A 25 2.11 -5.99 -8.83
N ASN A 26 2.18 -4.66 -8.96
CA ASN A 26 3.45 -3.98 -9.27
C ASN A 26 4.44 -3.96 -8.09
N GLY A 27 4.06 -4.49 -6.92
CA GLY A 27 4.88 -4.52 -5.71
C GLY A 27 4.90 -3.20 -4.95
N TYR A 28 3.91 -2.31 -5.17
CA TYR A 28 3.77 -1.05 -4.46
C TYR A 28 2.40 -0.90 -3.78
N CYS A 29 2.40 -0.23 -2.64
CA CYS A 29 1.21 0.11 -1.89
C CYS A 29 0.38 1.18 -2.62
N GLY A 30 -0.92 0.93 -2.78
CA GLY A 30 -1.87 1.85 -3.41
C GLY A 30 -3.32 1.44 -3.20
#